data_AF-A0A1W9M124-F1
#
_entry.id   AF-A0A1W9M124-F1
#
_cell.length_a   1.000
_cell.length_b   1.000
_cell.length_c   1.000
_cell.angle_alpha   90.00
_cell.angle_beta   90.00
_cell.angle_gamma   90.00
#
_symmetry.space_group_name_H-M   'P 1'
#
loop_
_entity.id
_entity.type
_entity.pdbx_description
1 polymer ?
#
loop_
_entity_poly.entity_id
_entity_poly.type
_entity_poly.pdbx_seq_one_letter_code
_entity_poly.pdbx_strand_id
1 'polypeptide(L)'
;DRRRPGGSVASTHRKEPDKAMILSGVFEGMTTGTPIMMMIQNKDADSSAYKPYADLFRPGHGDITYQAKYGIRDWRGGGRSSARETAGRVAGGAVAKAVLDRDNISVCAYTIELGGIKAQQRDLSVINSNPFYCPDAAAALEMEQRVLEEKAGRFGWRHCRNCGKRRSSRIGRAGI
;
A
#
# COMPACT_ATOMS: atom_id res chain seq x y z
N ASP A 1 12.61 -7.69 2.94
CA ASP A 1 12.33 -8.17 1.56
C ASP A 1 10.86 -8.28 1.20
N ARG A 2 9.98 -8.96 1.95
CA ARG A 2 8.55 -9.11 1.58
C ARG A 2 7.79 -7.80 1.30
N ARG A 3 8.17 -6.69 1.95
CA ARG A 3 7.60 -5.34 1.74
C ARG A 3 8.06 -4.67 0.44
N ARG A 4 9.22 -5.09 -0.09
CA ARG A 4 9.96 -4.32 -1.08
C ARG A 4 9.07 -4.07 -2.32
N PRO A 5 8.92 -2.83 -2.78
CA PRO A 5 8.23 -2.54 -4.03
C PRO A 5 8.96 -3.19 -5.22
N GLY A 6 8.22 -3.50 -6.30
CA GLY A 6 8.78 -4.09 -7.52
C GLY A 6 8.76 -5.62 -7.60
N GLY A 7 8.23 -6.32 -6.58
CA GLY A 7 8.19 -7.79 -6.53
C GLY A 7 6.98 -8.44 -7.21
N SER A 8 5.95 -7.68 -7.60
CA SER A 8 4.72 -8.22 -8.19
C SER A 8 4.19 -7.39 -9.35
N VAL A 9 3.32 -8.02 -10.17
CA VAL A 9 2.59 -7.38 -11.27
C VAL A 9 1.81 -6.15 -10.79
N ALA A 10 1.40 -6.07 -9.53
CA ALA A 10 0.66 -4.92 -8.96
C ALA A 10 1.55 -3.83 -8.32
N SER A 11 2.87 -4.05 -8.23
CA SER A 11 3.77 -3.16 -7.49
C SER A 11 4.34 -2.01 -8.34
N THR A 12 4.81 -0.95 -7.68
CA THR A 12 5.46 0.20 -8.33
C THR A 12 6.84 -0.16 -8.89
N HIS A 13 7.30 0.55 -9.92
CA HIS A 13 8.62 0.32 -10.56
C HIS A 13 9.86 0.68 -9.71
N ARG A 14 9.70 1.21 -8.49
CA ARG A 14 10.84 1.59 -7.65
C ARG A 14 11.63 0.37 -7.20
N LYS A 15 12.97 0.45 -7.27
CA LYS A 15 13.89 -0.63 -6.90
C LYS A 15 14.63 -0.32 -5.59
N GLU A 16 13.94 0.24 -4.61
CA GLU A 16 14.55 0.55 -3.32
C GLU A 16 15.00 -0.74 -2.61
N PRO A 17 16.27 -0.87 -2.18
CA PRO A 17 16.75 -2.10 -1.53
C PRO A 17 16.20 -2.32 -0.12
N ASP A 18 15.41 -1.38 0.44
CA ASP A 18 14.80 -1.44 1.78
C ASP A 18 15.70 -2.06 2.86
N LYS A 19 17.00 -1.70 2.83
CA LYS A 19 18.00 -2.20 3.77
C LYS A 19 17.91 -1.42 5.08
N ALA A 20 17.48 -2.11 6.14
CA ALA A 20 17.52 -1.56 7.50
C ALA A 20 18.94 -1.64 8.07
N MET A 21 19.36 -0.56 8.72
CA MET A 21 20.59 -0.47 9.50
C MET A 21 20.21 -0.29 10.96
N ILE A 22 20.76 -1.12 11.84
CA ILE A 22 20.60 -0.98 13.29
C ILE A 22 21.71 -0.05 13.78
N LEU A 23 21.31 1.01 14.49
CA LEU A 23 22.20 2.06 14.97
C LEU A 23 22.44 2.01 16.48
N SER A 24 21.58 1.31 17.24
CA SER A 24 21.70 1.16 18.70
C SER A 24 20.95 -0.07 19.20
N GLY A 25 21.17 -0.44 20.47
CA GLY A 25 20.37 -1.44 21.19
C GLY A 25 20.68 -2.90 20.84
N VAL A 26 21.68 -3.15 19.98
CA VAL A 26 22.15 -4.47 19.60
C VAL A 26 23.68 -4.52 19.67
N PHE A 27 24.21 -5.55 20.32
CA PHE A 27 25.63 -5.84 20.44
C PHE A 27 25.86 -7.33 20.20
N GLU A 28 26.79 -7.69 19.30
CA GLU A 28 27.10 -9.08 18.94
C GLU A 28 25.88 -9.93 18.58
N GLY A 29 24.90 -9.33 17.89
CA GLY A 29 23.67 -10.01 17.47
C GLY A 29 22.61 -10.17 18.57
N MET A 30 22.88 -9.71 19.80
CA MET A 30 21.97 -9.75 20.93
C MET A 30 21.43 -8.37 21.26
N THR A 31 20.18 -8.30 21.72
CA THR A 31 19.61 -7.03 22.20
C THR A 31 20.16 -6.69 23.57
N THR A 32 20.48 -5.41 23.81
CA THR A 32 21.07 -4.95 25.08
C THR A 32 20.04 -4.49 26.10
N GLY A 33 18.74 -4.63 25.80
CA GLY A 33 17.62 -4.14 26.62
C GLY A 33 17.37 -2.63 26.53
N THR A 34 18.22 -1.89 25.80
CA THR A 34 18.07 -0.45 25.54
C THR A 34 17.35 -0.19 24.21
N PRO A 35 16.92 1.06 23.91
CA PRO A 35 16.20 1.37 22.68
C PRO A 35 16.96 0.95 21.41
N ILE A 36 16.27 0.22 20.52
CA ILE A 36 16.79 -0.21 19.23
C ILE A 36 16.42 0.84 18.18
N MET A 37 17.40 1.60 17.71
CA MET A 37 17.24 2.54 16.61
C MET A 37 17.53 1.83 15.28
N MET A 38 16.60 1.98 14.32
CA MET A 38 16.78 1.47 12.96
C MET A 38 16.62 2.60 11.93
N MET A 39 17.47 2.60 10.92
CA MET A 39 17.42 3.54 9.81
C MET A 39 17.31 2.81 8.47
N ILE A 40 16.35 3.23 7.64
CA ILE A 40 16.20 2.76 6.26
C ILE A 40 16.40 3.96 5.35
N GLN A 41 17.47 3.94 4.56
CA GLN A 41 17.74 5.03 3.62
C GLN A 41 16.72 5.04 2.47
N ASN A 42 16.32 6.23 2.05
CA ASN A 42 15.53 6.44 0.84
C ASN A 42 16.48 6.85 -0.29
N LYS A 43 16.84 5.91 -1.18
CA LYS A 43 17.84 6.12 -2.24
C LYS A 43 17.26 6.57 -3.59
N ASP A 44 15.98 6.27 -3.83
CA ASP A 44 15.30 6.55 -5.12
C ASP A 44 14.22 7.64 -4.96
N ALA A 45 14.48 8.63 -4.10
CA ALA A 45 13.55 9.72 -3.86
C ALA A 45 13.51 10.68 -5.07
N ASP A 46 12.62 10.42 -6.03
CA ASP A 46 12.33 11.35 -7.11
C ASP A 46 10.97 12.03 -6.92
N SER A 47 11.02 13.35 -6.70
CA SER A 47 9.84 14.20 -6.55
C SER A 47 9.30 14.74 -7.88
N SER A 48 10.01 14.54 -9.00
CA SER A 48 9.68 15.12 -10.32
C SER A 48 8.27 14.70 -10.77
N ALA A 49 7.92 13.43 -10.59
CA ALA A 49 6.61 12.86 -10.90
C ALA A 49 5.46 13.50 -10.11
N TYR A 50 5.75 14.15 -8.98
CA TYR A 50 4.74 14.79 -8.13
C TYR A 50 4.60 16.29 -8.38
N LYS A 51 5.52 16.91 -9.13
CA LYS A 51 5.52 18.36 -9.40
C LYS A 51 4.21 18.86 -10.04
N PRO A 52 3.55 18.13 -10.96
CA PRO A 52 2.24 18.55 -11.50
C PRO A 52 1.12 18.64 -10.45
N TYR A 53 1.30 17.97 -9.30
CA TYR A 53 0.32 17.97 -8.20
C TYR A 53 0.69 18.95 -7.08
N ALA A 54 1.72 19.76 -7.26
CA ALA A 54 2.19 20.70 -6.25
C ALA A 54 1.10 21.71 -5.83
N ASP A 55 0.20 22.06 -6.75
CA ASP A 55 -0.89 23.03 -6.52
C ASP A 55 -2.28 22.36 -6.40
N LEU A 56 -2.34 21.03 -6.46
CA LEU A 56 -3.60 20.28 -6.46
C LEU A 56 -3.74 19.43 -5.21
N PHE A 57 -4.93 19.42 -4.62
CA PHE A 57 -5.29 18.48 -3.57
C PHE A 57 -5.79 17.17 -4.18
N ARG A 58 -5.06 16.07 -3.97
CA ARG A 58 -5.43 14.79 -4.58
C ARG A 58 -6.60 14.16 -3.80
N PRO A 59 -7.73 13.82 -4.47
CA PRO A 59 -8.81 13.11 -3.82
C PRO A 59 -8.32 11.81 -3.17
N GLY A 60 -8.81 11.52 -1.97
CA GLY A 60 -8.43 10.32 -1.19
C GLY A 60 -7.06 10.40 -0.51
N HIS A 61 -6.27 11.45 -0.72
CA HIS A 61 -5.02 11.68 -0.01
C HIS A 61 -5.20 12.64 1.18
N GLY A 62 -4.28 12.58 2.13
CA GLY A 62 -4.26 13.48 3.29
C GLY A 62 -3.86 14.93 2.99
N ASP A 63 -3.85 15.36 1.73
CA ASP A 63 -3.28 16.64 1.32
C ASP A 63 -3.99 17.84 1.99
N ILE A 64 -5.34 17.87 1.94
CA ILE A 64 -6.16 18.96 2.53
C ILE A 64 -6.10 18.93 4.06
N THR A 65 -6.21 17.73 4.65
CA THR A 65 -6.26 17.59 6.11
C THR A 65 -4.94 17.97 6.76
N TYR A 66 -3.80 17.67 6.13
CA TYR A 66 -2.49 18.12 6.61
C TYR A 66 -2.33 19.63 6.49
N GLN A 67 -2.73 20.23 5.37
CA GLN A 67 -2.67 21.68 5.19
C GLN A 67 -3.53 22.40 6.24
N ALA A 68 -4.76 21.94 6.46
CA ALA A 68 -5.67 22.53 7.43
C ALA A 68 -5.18 22.37 8.88
N LYS A 69 -4.60 21.22 9.22
CA LYS A 69 -4.15 20.93 10.60
C LYS A 69 -2.82 21.60 10.96
N TYR A 70 -1.85 21.59 10.04
CA TYR A 70 -0.47 21.98 10.34
C TYR A 70 -0.03 23.25 9.60
N GLY A 71 -0.86 23.81 8.72
CA GLY A 71 -0.52 24.99 7.90
C GLY A 71 0.52 24.71 6.80
N ILE A 72 1.03 23.48 6.70
CA ILE A 72 2.05 23.07 5.73
C ILE A 72 1.71 21.72 5.11
N ARG A 73 1.94 21.61 3.81
CA ARG A 73 1.76 20.38 3.03
C ARG A 73 3.01 20.06 2.21
N ASP A 74 3.56 18.87 2.43
CA ASP A 74 4.60 18.30 1.56
C ASP A 74 3.96 17.48 0.43
N TRP A 75 3.95 18.04 -0.78
CA TRP A 75 3.36 17.43 -1.97
C TRP A 75 4.27 16.38 -2.64
N ARG A 76 5.54 16.26 -2.23
CA ARG A 76 6.59 15.49 -2.96
C ARG A 76 6.44 13.97 -2.89
N GLY A 77 5.30 13.44 -2.43
CA GLY A 77 5.00 12.00 -2.41
C GLY A 77 5.84 11.14 -1.43
N GLY A 78 6.76 11.74 -0.68
CA GLY A 78 7.65 11.08 0.27
C GLY A 78 7.50 11.52 1.73
N GLY A 79 6.52 12.38 2.04
CA GLY A 79 6.27 12.90 3.38
C GLY A 79 5.57 11.89 4.31
N ARG A 80 5.09 12.37 5.46
CA ARG A 80 4.46 11.56 6.53
C ARG A 80 3.25 10.72 6.08
N SER A 81 2.55 11.15 5.04
CA SER A 81 1.41 10.42 4.44
C SER A 81 1.82 9.36 3.42
N SER A 82 3.12 9.19 3.17
CA SER A 82 3.65 8.22 2.21
C SER A 82 3.59 6.80 2.76
N ALA A 83 3.29 5.84 1.87
CA ALA A 83 3.46 4.42 2.15
C ALA A 83 4.91 4.05 2.53
N ARG A 84 5.89 4.96 2.38
CA ARG A 84 7.26 4.78 2.85
C ARG A 84 7.33 4.57 4.37
N GLU A 85 6.45 5.19 5.14
CA GLU A 85 6.42 5.05 6.60
C GLU A 85 6.29 3.58 7.05
N THR A 86 5.58 2.75 6.27
CA THR A 86 5.38 1.34 6.62
C THR A 86 6.68 0.53 6.62
N ALA A 87 7.77 1.03 6.01
CA ALA A 87 9.09 0.41 6.09
C ALA A 87 9.58 0.37 7.55
N GLY A 88 9.38 1.46 8.28
CA GLY A 88 9.69 1.53 9.71
C GLY A 88 8.83 0.58 10.52
N ARG A 89 7.54 0.45 10.19
CA ARG A 89 6.63 -0.52 10.85
C ARG A 89 7.06 -1.96 10.61
N VAL A 90 7.44 -2.32 9.39
CA VAL A 90 7.92 -3.67 9.06
C VAL A 90 9.24 -3.96 9.78
N ALA A 91 10.15 -3.00 9.86
CA ALA A 91 11.39 -3.15 10.63
C ALA A 91 11.10 -3.37 12.13
N GLY A 92 10.22 -2.56 12.74
CA GLY A 92 9.78 -2.78 14.11
C GLY A 92 9.07 -4.13 14.31
N GLY A 93 8.25 -4.53 13.33
CA GLY A 93 7.58 -5.84 13.32
C GLY A 93 8.55 -7.02 13.24
N ALA A 94 9.72 -6.86 12.61
CA ALA A 94 10.76 -7.88 12.60
C ALA A 94 11.38 -8.07 14.00
N VAL A 95 11.56 -6.99 14.76
CA VAL A 95 11.99 -7.07 16.17
C VAL A 95 10.91 -7.75 17.01
N ALA A 96 9.64 -7.36 16.84
CA ALA A 96 8.52 -8.00 17.55
C ALA A 96 8.42 -9.49 17.22
N LYS A 97 8.64 -9.88 15.96
CA LYS A 97 8.66 -11.29 15.54
C LYS A 97 9.74 -12.07 16.29
N ALA A 98 10.96 -11.54 16.40
CA ALA A 98 12.04 -12.21 17.14
C ALA A 98 11.72 -12.43 18.63
N VAL A 99 10.88 -11.57 19.22
CA VAL A 99 10.36 -11.78 20.59
C VAL A 99 9.32 -12.89 20.62
N LEU A 100 8.32 -12.85 19.72
CA LEU A 100 7.23 -13.83 19.64
C LEU A 100 7.72 -15.24 19.30
N ASP A 101 8.78 -15.37 18.50
CA ASP A 101 9.38 -16.64 18.12
C ASP A 101 9.86 -17.42 19.38
N ARG A 102 10.19 -16.73 20.48
CA ARG A 102 10.59 -17.36 21.76
C ARG A 102 9.45 -18.14 22.43
N ASP A 103 8.21 -17.70 22.18
CA ASP A 103 6.99 -18.31 22.71
C ASP A 103 6.29 -19.18 21.67
N ASN A 104 6.96 -19.50 20.55
CA ASN A 104 6.41 -20.23 19.40
C ASN A 104 5.14 -19.58 18.81
N ILE A 105 5.01 -18.26 18.92
CA ILE A 105 3.88 -17.51 18.37
C ILE A 105 4.21 -17.08 16.94
N SER A 106 3.37 -17.48 15.99
CA SER A 106 3.50 -17.06 14.59
C SER A 106 2.36 -16.15 14.15
N VAL A 107 2.69 -15.15 13.32
CA VAL A 107 1.72 -14.23 12.73
C VAL A 107 1.76 -14.36 11.22
N CYS A 108 0.59 -14.61 10.63
CA CYS A 108 0.42 -14.76 9.19
C CYS A 108 -0.66 -13.80 8.68
N ALA A 109 -0.38 -13.15 7.55
CA ALA A 109 -1.32 -12.30 6.83
C ALA A 109 -1.41 -12.76 5.38
N TYR A 110 -2.63 -12.73 4.85
CA TYR A 110 -2.94 -13.17 3.49
C TYR A 110 -4.13 -12.38 2.94
N THR A 111 -4.25 -12.33 1.62
CA THR A 111 -5.32 -11.59 0.93
C THR A 111 -6.55 -12.47 0.77
N ILE A 112 -7.72 -12.00 1.21
CA ILE A 112 -9.00 -12.73 1.07
C ILE A 112 -9.85 -12.23 -0.11
N GLU A 113 -9.61 -11.01 -0.58
CA GLU A 113 -10.36 -10.41 -1.68
C GLU A 113 -9.52 -9.34 -2.39
N LEU A 114 -9.53 -9.34 -3.73
CA LEU A 114 -8.90 -8.31 -4.55
C LEU A 114 -9.72 -8.14 -5.84
N GLY A 115 -10.01 -6.89 -6.22
CA GLY A 115 -10.74 -6.62 -7.47
C GLY A 115 -12.15 -7.21 -7.52
N GLY A 116 -12.78 -7.48 -6.37
CA GLY A 116 -14.10 -8.13 -6.26
C GLY A 116 -14.07 -9.67 -6.37
N ILE A 117 -12.88 -10.27 -6.49
CA ILE A 117 -12.68 -11.72 -6.50
C ILE A 117 -12.36 -12.15 -5.07
N LYS A 118 -13.17 -13.06 -4.51
CA LYS A 118 -13.04 -13.55 -3.13
C LYS A 118 -12.43 -14.95 -3.11
N ALA A 119 -11.43 -15.15 -2.27
CA ALA A 119 -10.89 -16.47 -1.97
C ALA A 119 -11.98 -17.37 -1.35
N GLN A 120 -12.11 -18.58 -1.87
CA GLN A 120 -13.04 -19.59 -1.36
C GLN A 120 -12.32 -20.58 -0.46
N GLN A 121 -11.05 -20.82 -0.73
CA GLN A 121 -10.19 -21.73 0.04
C GLN A 121 -9.21 -20.95 0.93
N ARG A 122 -8.67 -21.65 1.94
CA ARG A 122 -7.68 -21.09 2.87
C ARG A 122 -6.54 -22.07 3.11
N ASP A 123 -5.81 -22.37 2.05
CA ASP A 123 -4.55 -23.10 2.14
C ASP A 123 -3.40 -22.12 2.39
N LEU A 124 -2.81 -22.17 3.59
CA LEU A 124 -1.70 -21.29 3.95
C LEU A 124 -0.38 -21.67 3.26
N SER A 125 -0.26 -22.89 2.73
CA SER A 125 0.96 -23.34 2.05
C SER A 125 1.23 -22.57 0.75
N VAL A 126 0.17 -22.08 0.10
CA VAL A 126 0.26 -21.40 -1.20
C VAL A 126 0.44 -19.89 -1.10
N ILE A 127 0.40 -19.29 0.09
CA ILE A 127 0.46 -17.82 0.23
C ILE A 127 1.79 -17.23 -0.27
N ASN A 128 2.89 -17.97 -0.23
CA ASN A 128 4.18 -17.46 -0.71
C ASN A 128 4.47 -17.86 -2.17
N SER A 129 3.60 -18.65 -2.80
CA SER A 129 3.78 -19.08 -4.20
C SER A 129 3.10 -18.15 -5.21
N ASN A 130 2.34 -17.15 -4.74
CA ASN A 130 1.61 -16.22 -5.61
C ASN A 130 1.88 -14.75 -5.22
N PRO A 131 1.77 -13.81 -6.17
CA PRO A 131 2.14 -12.39 -5.97
C PRO A 131 1.22 -11.61 -5.02
N PHE A 132 0.03 -12.15 -4.68
CA PHE A 132 -0.97 -11.47 -3.87
C PHE A 132 -1.05 -11.99 -2.43
N TYR A 133 -0.24 -12.98 -2.08
CA TYR A 133 -0.36 -13.69 -0.81
C TYR A 133 -1.77 -14.21 -0.54
N CYS A 134 -2.48 -14.64 -1.58
CA CYS A 134 -3.82 -15.23 -1.47
C CYS A 134 -3.70 -16.71 -1.05
N PRO A 135 -4.51 -17.21 -0.10
CA PRO A 135 -4.47 -18.61 0.33
C PRO A 135 -5.32 -19.53 -0.56
N ASP A 136 -5.71 -19.05 -1.75
CA ASP A 136 -6.49 -19.76 -2.75
C ASP A 136 -5.84 -19.52 -4.11
N ALA A 137 -5.21 -20.56 -4.65
CA ALA A 137 -4.44 -20.48 -5.88
C ALA A 137 -5.32 -20.17 -7.11
N ALA A 138 -6.56 -20.66 -7.14
CA ALA A 138 -7.48 -20.38 -8.23
C ALA A 138 -7.93 -18.91 -8.20
N ALA A 139 -8.32 -18.42 -7.02
CA ALA A 139 -8.66 -17.01 -6.85
C ALA A 139 -7.46 -16.09 -7.12
N ALA A 140 -6.23 -16.50 -6.77
CA ALA A 140 -5.03 -15.72 -7.05
C ALA A 140 -4.80 -15.50 -8.56
N LEU A 141 -5.08 -16.51 -9.39
CA LEU A 141 -4.98 -16.41 -10.86
C LEU A 141 -6.03 -15.46 -11.43
N GLU A 142 -7.28 -15.57 -10.96
CA GLU A 142 -8.34 -14.64 -11.36
C GLU A 142 -8.00 -13.19 -10.96
N MET A 143 -7.46 -13.00 -9.75
CA MET A 143 -7.00 -11.70 -9.27
C MET A 143 -5.89 -11.13 -10.18
N GLU A 144 -4.97 -11.98 -10.64
CA GLU A 144 -3.90 -11.58 -11.56
C GLU A 144 -4.46 -11.09 -12.89
N GLN A 145 -5.37 -11.86 -13.49
CA GLN A 145 -6.03 -11.49 -14.75
C GLN A 145 -6.74 -10.15 -14.60
N ARG A 146 -7.49 -9.96 -13.51
CA ARG A 146 -8.17 -8.69 -13.25
C ARG A 146 -7.19 -7.52 -13.14
N VAL A 147 -6.07 -7.69 -12.44
CA VAL A 147 -5.05 -6.62 -12.34
C VAL A 147 -4.46 -6.27 -13.70
N LEU A 148 -4.21 -7.27 -14.56
CA LEU A 148 -3.70 -7.06 -15.91
C LEU A 148 -4.72 -6.32 -16.81
N GLU A 149 -6.01 -6.67 -16.72
CA GLU A 149 -7.09 -6.00 -17.45
C GLU A 149 -7.23 -4.53 -17.06
N GLU A 150 -7.16 -4.22 -15.76
CA GLU A 150 -7.22 -2.85 -15.24
C GLU A 150 -5.99 -2.05 -15.71
N LYS A 151 -4.80 -2.65 -15.69
CA LYS A 151 -3.57 -2.01 -16.21
C LYS A 151 -3.61 -1.75 -17.70
N ALA A 152 -4.25 -2.63 -18.48
CA ALA A 152 -4.46 -2.45 -19.90
C ALA A 152 -5.53 -1.38 -20.23
N GLY A 153 -6.12 -0.73 -19.22
CA GLY A 153 -7.07 0.37 -19.39
C GLY A 153 -8.47 -0.06 -19.86
N ARG A 154 -8.81 -1.36 -19.79
CA ARG A 154 -10.13 -1.86 -20.23
C ARG A 154 -11.25 -1.56 -19.23
N PHE A 155 -10.92 -1.11 -18.02
CA PHE A 155 -11.88 -0.58 -17.05
C PHE A 155 -11.46 0.85 -16.67
N GLY A 156 -12.04 1.83 -17.35
CA GLY A 156 -12.19 3.15 -16.72
C GLY A 156 -13.00 2.95 -15.44
N TRP A 157 -12.52 3.49 -14.32
CA TRP A 157 -13.23 3.53 -13.03
C TRP A 157 -14.73 3.68 -13.27
N ARG A 158 -15.47 2.56 -13.24
CA ARG A 158 -16.92 2.61 -13.35
C ARG A 158 -17.38 3.31 -12.10
N HIS A 159 -17.93 4.50 -12.32
CA HIS A 159 -18.84 5.21 -11.43
C HIS A 159 -19.22 4.39 -10.20
N CYS A 160 -18.89 4.92 -9.02
CA CYS A 160 -19.67 4.69 -7.83
C CYS A 160 -21.14 5.04 -8.15
N ARG A 161 -21.89 4.05 -8.65
CA ARG A 161 -23.34 4.11 -8.83
C ARG A 161 -23.98 3.88 -7.47
N ASN A 162 -23.88 4.89 -6.62
CA ASN A 162 -24.82 5.09 -5.51
C ASN A 162 -24.90 6.55 -5.04
N CYS A 163 -24.69 7.50 -5.96
CA CYS A 163 -25.18 8.87 -5.77
C CYS A 163 -26.41 9.04 -6.65
N GLY A 164 -27.59 8.95 -6.03
CA GLY A 164 -28.88 9.14 -6.69
C GLY A 164 -28.99 10.53 -7.30
N LYS A 165 -28.79 10.64 -8.61
CA LYS A 165 -29.37 11.73 -9.40
C LYS A 165 -30.37 11.10 -10.37
N ARG A 166 -31.64 11.07 -9.94
CA ARG A 166 -32.78 10.91 -10.87
C ARG A 166 -32.70 12.04 -11.88
N ARG A 167 -32.31 11.73 -13.12
CA ARG A 167 -32.57 12.59 -14.28
C ARG A 167 -34.04 12.44 -14.63
N SER A 168 -34.84 13.43 -14.27
CA SER A 168 -36.14 13.67 -14.89
C SER A 168 -35.88 14.30 -16.27
N SER A 169 -36.40 13.67 -17.33
CA SER A 169 -36.41 14.18 -18.69
C SER A 169 -37.85 14.43 -19.12
N ARG A 170 -38.13 15.66 -19.56
CA ARG A 170 -39.12 16.12 -20.58
C ARG A 170 -39.11 17.67 -20.51
N ILE A 171 -38.60 18.37 -21.53
CA ILE A 171 -39.34 18.95 -22.68
C ILE A 171 -40.51 19.83 -22.17
N GLY A 172 -40.68 21.12 -22.45
CA GLY A 172 -40.03 22.11 -23.29
C GLY A 172 -40.98 23.33 -23.47
N ARG A 173 -40.41 24.48 -23.87
CA ARG A 173 -41.03 25.67 -24.52
C ARG A 173 -41.87 26.71 -23.75
N ALA A 174 -41.49 27.95 -24.09
CA ALA A 174 -42.26 29.18 -24.35
C ALA A 174 -42.74 30.02 -23.17
N GLY A 175 -42.43 31.32 -23.27
CA GLY A 175 -42.66 32.35 -22.26
C GLY A 175 -44.08 32.87 -22.18
N ILE A 176 -44.31 33.70 -21.16
CA ILE A 176 -44.53 35.16 -21.20
C ILE A 176 -43.71 35.72 -20.03
#